data_AF-E9Q1G1-F1
#
_entry.id   AF-E9Q1G1-F1
#
_cell.length_a   1.000
_cell.length_b   1.000
_cell.length_c   1.000
_cell.angle_alpha   90.00
_cell.angle_beta   90.00
_cell.angle_gamma   90.00
#
_symmetry.space_group_name_H-M   'P 1'
#
loop_
_entity.id
_entity.type
_entity.pdbx_description
1 polymer ?
#
loop_
_entity_poly.entity_id
_entity_poly.type
_entity_poly.pdbx_seq_one_letter_code
_entity_poly.pdbx_strand_id
1 'polypeptide(L)'
;VQSVKTSKLSGPWSRPAAHMSTLLIHHPQYAWLQDLGLREDNEGVYNGSWGGRGEASLKDYEETIGKAKKAWNIWADIPAPKRGEIVRKIGDAFREKIQLLGRLVSLEMGKILVEGIGEVQ
;
A
#
# COMPACT_ATOMS: atom_id res chain seq x y z
N VAL A 1 -3.19 -36.89 -46.71
CA VAL A 1 -2.37 -37.81 -45.87
C VAL A 1 -1.37 -36.90 -45.16
N GLN A 2 -1.38 -36.63 -43.86
CA GLN A 2 -1.93 -37.27 -42.67
C GLN A 2 -2.28 -36.20 -41.61
N SER A 3 -3.33 -36.48 -40.84
CA SER A 3 -3.79 -35.74 -39.67
C SER A 3 -2.90 -36.05 -38.46
N VAL A 4 -2.31 -35.02 -37.83
CA VAL A 4 -1.64 -35.17 -36.53
C VAL A 4 -2.71 -35.07 -35.44
N LYS A 5 -3.12 -36.21 -34.90
CA LYS A 5 -3.92 -36.30 -33.67
C LYS A 5 -2.96 -36.19 -32.47
N THR A 6 -2.95 -35.04 -31.79
CA THR A 6 -2.41 -34.97 -30.43
C THR A 6 -3.49 -35.42 -29.45
N SER A 7 -3.27 -36.58 -28.87
CA SER A 7 -4.13 -37.22 -27.87
C SER A 7 -4.13 -36.43 -26.57
N LYS A 8 -5.31 -35.97 -26.12
CA LYS A 8 -5.53 -35.56 -24.74
C LYS A 8 -5.48 -36.79 -23.86
N LEU A 9 -4.39 -36.98 -23.11
CA LEU A 9 -4.33 -37.96 -22.02
C LEU A 9 -5.10 -37.39 -20.82
N SER A 10 -6.35 -37.81 -20.66
CA SER A 10 -7.14 -37.59 -19.44
C SER A 10 -6.83 -38.71 -18.44
N GLY A 11 -5.85 -38.49 -17.56
CA GLY A 11 -5.56 -39.35 -16.41
C GLY A 11 -6.30 -38.88 -15.14
N PRO A 12 -6.46 -39.74 -14.11
CA PRO A 12 -7.23 -39.46 -12.89
C PRO A 12 -6.53 -38.45 -11.95
N TRP A 13 -5.39 -37.93 -12.36
CA TRP A 13 -4.62 -36.88 -11.69
C TRP A 13 -4.81 -35.56 -12.45
N SER A 14 -6.06 -35.10 -12.53
CA SER A 14 -6.30 -33.69 -12.80
C SER A 14 -5.87 -32.93 -11.55
N ARG A 15 -4.68 -32.33 -11.59
CA ARG A 15 -4.27 -31.34 -10.57
C ARG A 15 -5.41 -30.33 -10.48
N PRO A 16 -5.99 -30.05 -9.30
CA PRO A 16 -6.92 -28.95 -9.17
C PRO A 16 -6.22 -27.73 -9.79
N ALA A 17 -6.92 -27.04 -10.70
CA ALA A 17 -6.46 -25.75 -11.18
C ALA A 17 -6.02 -24.95 -9.96
N ALA A 18 -4.79 -24.44 -9.98
CA ALA A 18 -4.24 -23.64 -8.88
C ALA A 18 -5.34 -22.66 -8.45
N HIS A 19 -5.71 -22.67 -7.16
CA HIS A 19 -6.54 -21.63 -6.60
C HIS A 19 -5.90 -20.31 -7.06
N MET A 20 -6.59 -19.57 -7.93
CA MET A 20 -6.18 -18.22 -8.28
C MET A 20 -6.03 -17.51 -6.94
N SER A 21 -4.80 -17.18 -6.56
CA SER A 21 -4.49 -16.60 -5.26
C SER A 21 -5.24 -15.28 -5.16
N THR A 22 -6.37 -15.33 -4.46
CA THR A 22 -7.20 -14.16 -4.16
C THR A 22 -6.37 -13.21 -3.30
N LEU A 23 -6.41 -11.92 -3.63
CA LEU A 23 -5.68 -10.92 -2.86
C LEU A 23 -6.14 -10.96 -1.40
N LEU A 24 -5.18 -10.82 -0.47
CA LEU A 24 -5.45 -10.92 0.96
C LEU A 24 -6.55 -9.96 1.42
N ILE A 25 -6.64 -8.79 0.78
CA ILE A 25 -7.65 -7.76 1.09
C ILE A 25 -9.11 -8.22 0.88
N HIS A 26 -9.33 -9.26 0.08
CA HIS A 26 -10.66 -9.83 -0.16
C HIS A 26 -11.05 -10.89 0.88
N HIS A 27 -10.11 -11.36 1.71
CA HIS A 27 -10.42 -12.32 2.74
C HIS A 27 -10.99 -11.63 3.99
N PRO A 28 -12.09 -12.13 4.59
CA PRO A 28 -12.71 -11.52 5.77
C PRO A 28 -11.76 -11.31 6.95
N GLN A 29 -10.78 -12.19 7.13
CA GLN A 29 -9.78 -12.10 8.20
C GLN A 29 -8.82 -10.89 8.05
N TYR A 30 -8.74 -10.29 6.86
CA TYR A 30 -7.93 -9.10 6.57
C TYR A 30 -8.79 -7.87 6.24
N ALA A 31 -10.09 -7.88 6.57
CA ALA A 31 -10.99 -6.74 6.34
C ALA A 31 -10.47 -5.43 6.98
N TRP A 32 -9.70 -5.54 8.07
CA TRP A 32 -9.07 -4.41 8.75
C TRP A 32 -8.07 -3.62 7.88
N LEU A 33 -7.61 -4.17 6.75
CA LEU A 33 -6.82 -3.41 5.77
C LEU A 33 -7.63 -2.24 5.19
N GLN A 34 -8.95 -2.39 5.08
CA GLN A 34 -9.85 -1.33 4.60
C GLN A 34 -10.01 -0.21 5.64
N ASP A 35 -9.85 -0.48 6.93
CA ASP A 35 -9.86 0.53 8.00
C ASP A 35 -8.63 1.47 7.92
N LEU A 36 -7.55 1.01 7.26
CA LEU A 36 -6.41 1.84 6.89
C LEU A 36 -6.63 2.64 5.60
N GLY A 37 -7.75 2.44 4.92
CA GLY A 37 -8.07 3.07 3.64
C GLY A 37 -7.48 2.33 2.43
N LEU A 38 -6.95 1.12 2.61
CA LEU A 38 -6.41 0.32 1.52
C LEU A 38 -7.53 -0.33 0.70
N ARG A 39 -7.28 -0.45 -0.60
CA ARG A 39 -8.14 -1.12 -1.60
C ARG A 39 -7.31 -2.13 -2.40
N GLU A 40 -7.95 -2.85 -3.30
CA GLU A 40 -7.25 -3.74 -4.24
C GLU A 40 -6.23 -2.96 -5.08
N ASP A 41 -6.66 -1.86 -5.66
CA ASP A 41 -5.79 -0.91 -6.34
C ASP A 41 -5.70 0.39 -5.54
N ASN A 42 -4.47 0.79 -5.20
CA ASN A 42 -4.17 2.02 -4.49
C ASN A 42 -3.36 2.95 -5.38
N GLU A 43 -3.59 4.25 -5.21
CA GLU A 43 -2.83 5.29 -5.88
C GLU A 43 -1.44 5.40 -5.24
N GLY A 44 -0.40 5.36 -6.06
CA GLY A 44 1.00 5.35 -5.60
C GLY A 44 1.61 6.73 -5.39
N VAL A 45 0.92 7.80 -5.80
CA VAL A 45 1.43 9.18 -5.76
C VAL A 45 0.47 10.08 -4.97
N TYR A 46 1.02 10.82 -4.01
CA TYR A 46 0.30 11.86 -3.28
C TYR A 46 1.09 13.19 -3.31
N ASN A 47 0.47 14.24 -3.83
CA ASN A 47 1.06 15.58 -3.92
C ASN A 47 0.07 16.71 -3.53
N GLY A 48 -0.91 16.37 -2.70
CA GLY A 48 -2.10 17.18 -2.37
C GLY A 48 -3.38 16.59 -2.97
N SER A 49 -3.25 15.83 -4.05
CA SER A 49 -4.27 14.93 -4.58
C SER A 49 -3.65 13.54 -4.74
N TRP A 50 -4.47 12.50 -4.62
CA TRP A 50 -4.05 11.14 -4.93
C TRP A 50 -4.09 10.90 -6.45
N GLY A 51 -3.15 10.10 -6.94
CA GLY A 51 -3.03 9.73 -8.34
C GLY A 51 -1.92 8.70 -8.57
N GLY A 52 -1.61 8.41 -9.84
CA GLY A 52 -0.62 7.39 -10.21
C GLY A 52 -1.15 5.98 -10.00
N ARG A 53 -1.60 5.35 -11.09
CA ARG A 53 -2.02 3.94 -11.11
C ARG A 53 -0.89 3.13 -11.76
N GLY A 54 -0.15 2.36 -10.97
CA GLY A 54 1.02 1.60 -11.41
C GLY A 54 2.35 2.26 -11.06
N GLU A 55 3.40 1.98 -11.83
CA GLU A 55 4.72 2.59 -11.63
C GLU A 55 4.64 4.12 -11.77
N ALA A 56 5.21 4.83 -10.80
CA ALA A 56 5.25 6.29 -10.83
C ALA A 56 6.00 6.78 -12.07
N SER A 57 5.32 7.54 -12.93
CA SER A 57 5.94 8.04 -14.16
C SER A 57 6.87 9.22 -13.87
N LEU A 58 7.82 9.49 -14.77
CA LEU A 58 8.67 10.69 -14.69
C LEU A 58 7.84 11.99 -14.61
N LYS A 59 6.68 12.01 -15.26
CA LYS A 59 5.76 13.15 -15.22
C LYS A 59 5.14 13.34 -13.83
N ASP A 60 4.69 12.25 -13.20
CA ASP A 60 4.11 12.30 -11.85
C ASP A 60 5.15 12.77 -10.83
N TYR A 61 6.41 12.34 -11.03
CA TYR A 61 7.54 12.78 -10.23
C TYR A 61 7.79 14.29 -10.39
N GLU A 62 7.90 14.80 -11.62
CA GLU A 62 8.13 16.23 -11.90
C GLU A 62 7.01 17.11 -11.32
N GLU A 63 5.74 16.70 -11.49
CA GLU A 63 4.60 17.41 -10.94
C GLU A 63 4.64 17.45 -9.40
N THR A 64 4.96 16.31 -8.78
CA THR A 64 5.04 16.18 -7.32
C THR A 64 6.14 17.07 -6.75
N ILE A 65 7.32 17.09 -7.36
CA ILE A 65 8.41 18.00 -6.98
C ILE A 65 8.00 19.46 -7.16
N GLY A 66 7.32 19.79 -8.26
CA GLY A 66 6.81 21.14 -8.50
C GLY A 66 5.84 21.61 -7.41
N LYS A 67 4.91 20.76 -6.99
CA LYS A 67 3.97 21.06 -5.90
C LYS A 67 4.66 21.12 -4.54
N ALA A 68 5.58 20.20 -4.25
CA ALA A 68 6.35 20.21 -3.00
C ALA A 68 7.17 21.49 -2.82
N LYS A 69 7.83 21.98 -3.89
CA LYS A 69 8.56 23.26 -3.87
C LYS A 69 7.65 24.45 -3.58
N LYS A 70 6.44 24.47 -4.17
CA LYS A 70 5.45 25.52 -3.88
C LYS A 70 4.98 25.47 -2.43
N ALA A 71 4.72 24.27 -1.91
CA ALA A 71 4.32 24.07 -0.51
C ALA A 71 5.42 24.45 0.48
N TRP A 72 6.69 24.25 0.11
CA TRP A 72 7.84 24.62 0.96
C TRP A 72 7.87 26.12 1.27
N ASN A 73 7.56 27.00 0.31
CA ASN A 73 7.51 28.44 0.56
C ASN A 73 6.51 28.78 1.69
N ILE A 74 5.34 28.14 1.67
CA ILE A 74 4.32 28.33 2.72
C ILE A 74 4.79 27.71 4.04
N TRP A 75 5.34 26.50 4.00
CA TRP A 75 5.79 25.77 5.18
C TRP A 75 6.96 26.45 5.91
N ALA A 76 7.90 27.01 5.15
CA ALA A 76 9.08 27.70 5.66
C ALA A 76 8.70 28.94 6.47
N ASP A 77 7.65 29.66 6.04
CA ASP A 77 7.14 30.86 6.70
C ASP A 77 6.39 30.56 8.02
N ILE A 78 5.96 29.32 8.24
CA ILE A 78 5.27 28.93 9.48
C ILE A 78 6.29 28.88 10.63
N PRO A 79 6.06 29.57 11.77
CA PRO A 79 6.96 29.50 12.92
C PRO A 79 7.23 28.08 13.42
N ALA A 80 8.47 27.80 13.83
CA ALA A 80 8.89 26.47 14.27
C ALA A 80 7.97 25.81 15.32
N PRO A 81 7.46 26.53 16.36
CA PRO A 81 6.53 25.93 17.32
C PRO A 81 5.22 25.42 16.67
N LYS A 82 4.66 26.16 15.71
CA LYS A 82 3.44 25.75 15.00
C LYS A 82 3.69 24.55 14.08
N ARG A 83 4.87 24.47 13.47
CA ARG A 83 5.28 23.26 12.73
C ARG A 83 5.38 22.05 13.68
N GLY A 84 5.94 22.26 14.87
CA GLY A 84 5.98 21.25 15.93
C GLY A 84 4.59 20.75 16.33
N GLU A 85 3.58 21.62 16.40
CA GLU A 85 2.20 21.19 16.66
C GLU A 85 1.63 20.29 15.55
N ILE A 86 1.97 20.55 14.30
CA ILE A 86 1.55 19.71 13.16
C ILE A 86 2.22 18.33 13.27
N VAL A 87 3.52 18.28 13.57
CA VAL A 87 4.24 17.02 13.82
C VAL A 87 3.64 16.26 15.00
N ARG A 88 3.29 16.95 16.09
CA ARG A 88 2.61 16.35 17.25
C ARG A 88 1.29 15.69 16.85
N LYS A 89 0.45 16.38 16.06
CA LYS A 89 -0.83 15.86 15.57
C LYS A 89 -0.64 14.66 14.63
N ILE A 90 0.40 14.65 13.79
CA ILE A 90 0.76 13.49 12.98
C ILE A 90 1.10 12.29 13.88
N GLY A 91 1.91 12.51 14.92
CA GLY A 91 2.23 11.47 15.90
C GLY A 91 0.99 10.92 16.62
N ASP A 92 0.05 11.78 17.01
CA ASP A 92 -1.21 11.34 17.62
C ASP A 92 -2.05 10.48 16.64
N ALA A 93 -2.15 10.90 15.38
CA ALA A 93 -2.86 10.13 14.35
C ALA A 93 -2.22 8.74 14.09
N PHE A 94 -0.89 8.63 14.17
CA PHE A 94 -0.21 7.33 14.11
C PHE A 94 -0.47 6.48 15.36
N ARG A 95 -0.46 7.07 16.56
CA ARG A 95 -0.78 6.34 17.80
C ARG A 95 -2.20 5.78 17.80
N GLU A 96 -3.17 6.53 17.27
CA GLU A 96 -4.55 6.05 17.10
C GLU A 96 -4.62 4.80 16.21
N LYS A 97 -3.74 4.68 15.22
CA LYS A 97 -3.71 3.56 14.25
C LYS A 97 -2.56 2.57 14.47
N ILE A 98 -1.84 2.65 15.60
CA ILE A 98 -0.58 1.92 15.81
C ILE A 98 -0.71 0.41 15.66
N GLN A 99 -1.83 -0.16 16.14
CA GLN A 99 -2.08 -1.59 16.07
C GLN A 99 -2.33 -2.05 14.63
N LEU A 100 -3.06 -1.26 13.83
CA LEU A 100 -3.37 -1.58 12.45
C LEU A 100 -2.13 -1.41 11.56
N LEU A 101 -1.38 -0.32 11.75
CA LEU A 101 -0.14 -0.07 11.01
C LEU A 101 0.94 -1.11 11.34
N GLY A 102 1.11 -1.48 12.61
CA GLY A 102 2.06 -2.52 13.00
C GLY A 102 1.70 -3.90 12.40
N ARG A 103 0.41 -4.24 12.35
CA ARG A 103 -0.07 -5.45 11.66
C ARG A 103 0.20 -5.39 10.16
N LEU A 104 0.00 -4.23 9.52
CA LEU A 104 0.30 -4.03 8.11
C LEU A 104 1.79 -4.26 7.82
N VAL A 105 2.67 -3.62 8.61
CA VAL A 105 4.12 -3.77 8.48
C VAL A 105 4.54 -5.22 8.65
N SER A 106 3.98 -5.93 9.63
CA SER A 106 4.23 -7.38 9.80
C SER A 106 3.73 -8.21 8.64
N LEU A 107 2.57 -7.89 8.07
CA LEU A 107 1.98 -8.62 6.95
C LEU A 107 2.79 -8.42 5.65
N GLU A 108 3.28 -7.21 5.40
CA GLU A 108 4.03 -6.87 4.19
C GLU A 108 5.49 -7.32 4.25
N MET A 109 6.17 -7.09 5.38
CA MET A 109 7.61 -7.30 5.52
C MET A 109 7.97 -8.62 6.23
N GLY A 110 6.99 -9.33 6.82
CA GLY A 110 7.19 -10.64 7.46
C GLY A 110 7.81 -10.60 8.87
N LYS A 111 7.90 -9.43 9.51
CA LYS A 111 8.41 -9.28 10.87
C LYS A 111 7.36 -9.59 11.94
N ILE A 112 7.78 -9.89 13.16
CA ILE A 112 6.84 -10.15 14.26
C ILE A 112 6.05 -8.88 14.61
N LEU A 113 4.81 -9.04 15.10
CA LEU A 113 3.91 -7.91 15.37
C LEU A 113 4.52 -6.88 16.33
N VAL A 114 5.30 -7.32 17.31
CA VAL A 114 5.92 -6.43 18.31
C VAL A 114 6.96 -5.52 17.65
N GLU A 115 7.72 -6.02 16.66
CA GLU A 115 8.65 -5.20 15.87
C GLU A 115 7.89 -4.23 14.95
N GLY A 116 6.82 -4.69 14.30
CA GLY A 116 5.97 -3.83 13.48
C GLY A 116 5.33 -2.68 14.26
N ILE A 117 4.85 -2.95 15.48
CA ILE A 117 4.34 -1.91 16.39
C ILE A 117 5.47 -0.97 16.84
N GLY A 118 6.65 -1.51 17.14
CA GLY A 118 7.82 -0.73 17.55
C GLY A 118 8.32 0.25 16.48
N GLU A 119 8.16 -0.06 15.20
CA GLU A 119 8.55 0.82 14.09
C GLU A 119 7.60 2.00 13.86
N VAL A 120 6.34 1.89 14.30
CA VAL A 120 5.33 2.96 14.16
C VAL A 120 5.42 3.98 15.31
N GLN A 121 6.14 3.65 16.39
CA GLN A 121 6.27 4.43 17.62
C GLN A 121 7.28 5.58 17.51
#